data_AF-A0AAE5J7K6-F1
#
_entry.id   AF-A0AAE5J7K6-F1
#
_cell.length_a   1.000
_cell.length_b   1.000
_cell.length_c   1.000
_cell.angle_alpha   90.00
_cell.angle_beta   90.00
_cell.angle_gamma   90.00
#
_symmetry.space_group_name_H-M   'P 1'
#
loop_
_entity.id
_entity.type
_entity.pdbx_description
1 polymer ?
#
loop_
_entity_poly.entity_id
_entity_poly.type
_entity_poly.pdbx_seq_one_letter_code
_entity_poly.pdbx_strand_id
1 'polypeptide(L)'
;MIKVTDLLTRQEVIVDDSKKKITDFSNKNGLIYYSAPEANTEVEHWVDYKVNGHVDDVEGKLSTYNNAVRLAYAKVVNFAASENDPDGEIWNGVVEYVKHNQEKFFDENGDWKDNTTVGINVKDFLN
;
A
#
# COMPACT_ATOMS: atom_id res chain seq x y z
N MET A 1 18.74 6.40 -2.30
CA MET A 1 19.01 5.71 -1.02
C MET A 1 18.77 6.68 0.12
N ILE A 2 18.14 6.24 1.20
CA ILE A 2 17.88 7.04 2.40
C ILE A 2 18.14 6.17 3.65
N LYS A 3 18.38 6.80 4.80
CA LYS A 3 18.44 6.11 6.09
C LYS A 3 17.07 6.14 6.75
N VAL A 4 16.58 5.01 7.22
CA VAL A 4 15.27 4.85 7.88
C VAL A 4 15.41 4.04 9.17
N THR A 5 14.41 4.13 10.04
CA THR A 5 14.25 3.20 11.16
C THR A 5 13.32 2.07 10.73
N ASP A 6 13.83 0.85 10.74
CA ASP A 6 13.01 -0.35 10.52
C ASP A 6 11.92 -0.44 11.60
N LEU A 7 10.67 -0.58 11.20
CA LEU A 7 9.56 -0.69 12.13
C LEU A 7 9.56 -2.02 12.89
N LEU A 8 10.12 -3.08 12.30
CA LEU A 8 10.17 -4.40 12.92
C LEU A 8 11.31 -4.50 13.94
N THR A 9 12.55 -4.21 13.52
CA THR A 9 13.73 -4.36 14.39
C THR A 9 14.10 -3.11 15.18
N ARG A 10 13.55 -1.94 14.83
CA ARG A 10 13.91 -0.61 15.37
C ARG A 10 15.34 -0.16 15.07
N GLN A 11 16.06 -0.85 14.18
CA GLN A 11 17.42 -0.48 13.78
C GLN A 11 17.41 0.58 12.68
N GLU A 12 18.48 1.38 12.61
CA GLU A 12 18.69 2.26 11.46
C GLU A 12 19.28 1.45 10.28
N VAL A 13 18.60 1.51 9.13
CA VAL A 13 18.98 0.78 7.91
C VAL A 13 18.98 1.74 6.72
N ILE A 14 19.85 1.52 5.74
CA ILE A 14 19.85 2.28 4.48
C ILE A 14 19.00 1.51 3.47
N VAL A 15 18.03 2.14 2.84
CA VAL A 15 17.13 1.52 1.85
C VAL A 15 17.24 2.19 0.48
N ASP A 16 16.96 1.43 -0.57
CA ASP A 16 16.76 1.95 -1.93
C ASP A 16 15.32 2.48 -2.10
N ASP A 17 15.13 3.72 -1.64
CA ASP A 17 13.85 4.45 -1.68
C ASP A 17 13.22 4.60 -3.08
N SER A 18 14.00 4.41 -4.15
CA SER A 18 13.47 4.47 -5.51
C SER A 18 12.55 3.30 -5.85
N LYS A 19 12.66 2.20 -5.08
CA LYS A 19 11.88 0.96 -5.25
C LYS A 19 10.81 0.78 -4.17
N LYS A 20 10.55 1.81 -3.37
CA LYS A 20 9.59 1.73 -2.27
C LYS A 20 8.17 1.41 -2.78
N LYS A 21 7.41 0.73 -1.95
CA LYS A 21 5.99 0.43 -2.17
C LYS A 21 5.20 0.93 -0.96
N ILE A 22 4.09 1.62 -1.18
CA ILE A 22 3.19 1.98 -0.08
C ILE A 22 2.56 0.69 0.44
N THR A 23 2.76 0.39 1.71
CA THR A 23 2.16 -0.79 2.34
C THR A 23 0.83 -0.47 2.98
N ASP A 24 0.73 0.70 3.61
CA ASP A 24 -0.45 1.22 4.29
C ASP A 24 -0.32 2.75 4.48
N PHE A 25 -1.38 3.41 4.97
CA PHE A 25 -1.35 4.82 5.35
C PHE A 25 -2.36 5.12 6.47
N SER A 26 -2.20 6.27 7.12
CA SER A 26 -3.20 6.87 7.97
C SER A 26 -3.14 8.39 7.79
N ASN A 27 -4.01 8.90 6.93
CA ASN A 27 -4.20 10.33 6.70
C ASN A 27 -4.65 11.03 7.99
N LYS A 28 -5.48 10.38 8.80
CA LYS A 28 -5.85 10.91 10.13
C LYS A 28 -4.62 11.22 11.01
N ASN A 29 -3.59 10.39 10.94
CA ASN A 29 -2.38 10.54 11.75
C ASN A 29 -1.22 11.20 10.98
N GLY A 30 -1.42 11.56 9.71
CA GLY A 30 -0.36 12.10 8.87
C GLY A 30 0.78 11.14 8.60
N LEU A 31 0.51 9.83 8.41
CA LEU A 31 1.52 8.79 8.24
C LEU A 31 1.35 8.00 6.93
N ILE A 32 2.46 7.73 6.26
CA ILE A 32 2.56 6.77 5.16
C ILE A 32 3.54 5.66 5.56
N TYR A 33 3.14 4.41 5.33
CA TYR A 33 3.97 3.24 5.57
C TYR A 33 4.48 2.73 4.24
N TYR A 34 5.78 2.47 4.20
CA TYR A 34 6.48 1.98 3.02
C TYR A 34 7.23 0.70 3.33
N SER A 35 7.46 -0.10 2.29
CA SER A 35 8.46 -1.16 2.28
C SER A 35 9.44 -0.89 1.14
N ALA A 36 10.73 -1.00 1.39
CA ALA A 36 11.77 -0.85 0.38
C ALA A 36 12.91 -1.83 0.61
N PRO A 37 13.61 -2.28 -0.44
CA PRO A 37 14.76 -3.16 -0.27
C PRO A 37 15.90 -2.43 0.44
N GLU A 38 16.54 -3.11 1.38
CA GLU A 38 17.78 -2.66 2.00
C GLU A 38 18.86 -2.44 0.92
N ALA A 39 19.59 -1.35 1.05
CA ALA A 39 20.66 -1.00 0.12
C ALA A 39 21.94 -1.77 0.47
N ASN A 40 22.69 -2.17 -0.56
CA ASN A 40 24.02 -2.79 -0.42
C ASN A 40 24.04 -4.13 0.33
N THR A 41 22.92 -4.86 0.35
CA THR A 41 22.87 -6.25 0.81
C THR A 41 22.92 -7.21 -0.38
N GLU A 42 23.64 -8.34 -0.22
CA GLU A 42 23.64 -9.45 -1.19
C GLU A 42 22.37 -10.30 -1.11
N VAL A 43 21.65 -10.24 0.04
CA VAL A 43 20.38 -10.93 0.27
C VAL A 43 19.25 -9.93 0.14
N GLU A 44 18.21 -10.26 -0.62
CA GLU A 44 17.03 -9.40 -0.75
C GLU A 44 16.28 -9.34 0.60
N HIS A 45 16.50 -8.25 1.33
CA HIS A 45 15.84 -7.94 2.58
C HIS A 45 14.99 -6.68 2.39
N TRP A 46 13.70 -6.75 2.70
CA TRP A 46 12.76 -5.63 2.61
C TRP A 46 12.56 -5.03 4.00
N VAL A 47 12.66 -3.71 4.09
CA VAL A 47 12.59 -2.95 5.32
C VAL A 47 11.31 -2.13 5.32
N ASP A 48 10.50 -2.28 6.35
CA ASP A 48 9.29 -1.50 6.56
C ASP A 48 9.59 -0.25 7.39
N TYR A 49 9.16 0.91 6.92
CA TYR A 49 9.37 2.19 7.60
C TYR A 49 8.17 3.10 7.40
N LYS A 50 8.07 4.16 8.22
CA LYS A 50 7.01 5.17 8.09
C LYS A 50 7.58 6.57 7.97
N VAL A 51 6.87 7.42 7.28
CA VAL A 51 7.17 8.85 7.15
C VAL A 51 5.92 9.67 7.39
N ASN A 52 6.11 10.96 7.70
CA ASN A 52 5.00 11.89 7.75
C ASN A 52 4.52 12.21 6.32
N GLY A 53 3.20 12.15 6.11
CA GLY A 53 2.58 12.46 4.81
C GLY A 53 1.16 11.92 4.70
N HIS A 54 0.50 12.21 3.58
CA HIS A 54 -0.82 11.70 3.23
C HIS A 54 -0.78 11.00 1.88
N VAL A 55 -1.73 10.09 1.66
CA VAL A 55 -2.04 9.53 0.35
C VAL A 55 -3.42 10.02 -0.03
N ASP A 56 -3.48 10.99 -0.95
CA ASP A 56 -4.72 11.67 -1.32
C ASP A 56 -5.34 11.11 -2.60
N ASP A 57 -4.52 10.59 -3.51
CA ASP A 57 -4.97 10.02 -4.78
C ASP A 57 -5.46 8.57 -4.64
N VAL A 58 -6.51 8.24 -5.39
CA VAL A 58 -7.17 6.93 -5.33
C VAL A 58 -6.23 5.81 -5.77
N GLU A 59 -5.40 6.06 -6.77
CA GLU A 59 -4.41 5.12 -7.29
C GLU A 59 -3.40 4.73 -6.20
N GLY A 60 -2.85 5.70 -5.49
CA GLY A 60 -1.97 5.50 -4.34
C GLY A 60 -2.64 4.70 -3.24
N LYS A 61 -3.89 5.03 -2.90
CA LYS A 61 -4.67 4.27 -1.90
C LYS A 61 -4.87 2.82 -2.34
N LEU A 62 -5.27 2.58 -3.59
CA LEU A 62 -5.50 1.25 -4.16
C LEU A 62 -4.22 0.41 -4.30
N SER A 63 -3.07 1.07 -4.40
CA SER A 63 -1.77 0.40 -4.49
C SER A 63 -1.35 -0.29 -3.19
N THR A 64 -1.99 0.01 -2.05
CA THR A 64 -1.67 -0.63 -0.76
C THR A 64 -2.01 -2.11 -0.73
N TYR A 65 -1.35 -2.86 0.16
CA TYR A 65 -1.55 -4.31 0.25
C TYR A 65 -2.84 -4.70 0.98
N ASN A 66 -3.24 -3.95 2.02
CA ASN A 66 -4.36 -4.29 2.88
C ASN A 66 -5.69 -3.61 2.45
N ASN A 67 -6.09 -3.75 1.18
CA ASN A 67 -7.42 -3.33 0.76
C ASN A 67 -8.17 -4.43 0.02
N ALA A 68 -9.45 -4.60 0.37
CA ALA A 68 -10.31 -5.65 -0.16
C ALA A 68 -10.60 -5.47 -1.65
N VAL A 69 -10.51 -4.23 -2.17
CA VAL A 69 -10.69 -3.91 -3.58
C VAL A 69 -9.62 -4.60 -4.43
N ARG A 70 -8.35 -4.51 -4.03
CA ARG A 70 -7.22 -5.17 -4.70
C ARG A 70 -7.35 -6.69 -4.66
N LEU A 71 -7.80 -7.26 -3.54
CA LEU A 71 -8.06 -8.71 -3.45
C LEU A 71 -9.23 -9.13 -4.36
N ALA A 72 -10.29 -8.34 -4.42
CA ALA A 72 -11.42 -8.60 -5.31
C ALA A 72 -10.97 -8.56 -6.78
N TYR A 73 -10.20 -7.55 -7.17
CA TYR A 73 -9.57 -7.48 -8.50
C TYR A 73 -8.72 -8.72 -8.78
N ALA A 74 -7.82 -9.09 -7.86
CA ALA A 74 -6.97 -10.27 -8.01
C ALA A 74 -7.79 -11.54 -8.24
N LYS A 75 -8.93 -11.71 -7.55
CA LYS A 75 -9.85 -12.83 -7.78
C LYS A 75 -10.51 -12.78 -9.15
N VAL A 76 -10.93 -11.60 -9.62
CA VAL A 76 -11.55 -11.42 -10.95
C VAL A 76 -10.59 -11.83 -12.07
N VAL A 77 -9.31 -11.47 -11.96
CA VAL A 77 -8.28 -11.82 -12.95
C VAL A 77 -7.59 -13.16 -12.66
N ASN A 78 -8.16 -13.99 -11.77
CA ASN A 78 -7.64 -15.29 -11.35
C ASN A 78 -6.15 -15.27 -10.94
N PHE A 79 -5.73 -14.21 -10.24
CA PHE A 79 -4.36 -13.97 -9.81
C PHE A 79 -3.32 -13.96 -10.94
N ALA A 80 -3.75 -13.80 -12.19
CA ALA A 80 -2.92 -13.80 -13.39
C ALA A 80 -3.21 -12.56 -14.24
N ALA A 81 -3.02 -11.36 -13.67
CA ALA A 81 -3.34 -10.09 -14.33
C ALA A 81 -2.62 -9.92 -15.69
N SER A 82 -1.36 -10.36 -15.80
CA SER A 82 -0.61 -10.32 -17.07
C SER A 82 -1.22 -11.15 -18.19
N GLU A 83 -2.04 -12.16 -17.85
CA GLU A 83 -2.71 -13.04 -18.80
C GLU A 83 -4.17 -12.61 -19.03
N ASN A 84 -4.87 -12.22 -17.96
CA ASN A 84 -6.32 -12.00 -17.96
C ASN A 84 -6.73 -10.52 -17.99
N ASP A 85 -5.79 -9.59 -17.80
CA ASP A 85 -6.00 -8.13 -17.90
C ASP A 85 -4.71 -7.43 -18.36
N PRO A 86 -4.11 -7.84 -19.51
CA PRO A 86 -2.78 -7.38 -19.92
C PRO A 86 -2.70 -5.87 -20.18
N ASP A 87 -3.80 -5.26 -20.63
CA ASP A 87 -3.91 -3.83 -20.89
C ASP A 87 -4.45 -3.04 -19.68
N GLY A 88 -4.79 -3.74 -18.58
CA GLY A 88 -5.29 -3.15 -17.35
C GLY A 88 -6.70 -2.54 -17.46
N GLU A 89 -7.51 -2.94 -18.44
CA GLU A 89 -8.87 -2.41 -18.63
C GLU A 89 -9.76 -2.68 -17.41
N ILE A 90 -9.67 -3.87 -16.82
CA ILE A 90 -10.44 -4.23 -15.62
C ILE A 90 -9.95 -3.39 -14.44
N TRP A 91 -8.63 -3.28 -14.25
CA TRP A 91 -8.06 -2.46 -13.18
C TRP A 91 -8.45 -0.98 -13.32
N ASN A 92 -8.37 -0.42 -14.54
CA ASN A 92 -8.75 0.95 -14.82
C ASN A 92 -10.24 1.18 -14.51
N GLY A 93 -11.11 0.23 -14.85
CA GLY A 93 -12.52 0.27 -14.46
C GLY A 93 -12.74 0.27 -12.95
N VAL A 94 -11.94 -0.49 -12.20
CA VAL A 94 -11.96 -0.48 -10.72
C VAL A 94 -11.53 0.88 -10.17
N VAL A 95 -10.42 1.44 -10.67
CA VAL A 95 -9.93 2.76 -10.26
C VAL A 95 -10.99 3.84 -10.50
N GLU A 96 -11.58 3.87 -11.70
CA GLU A 96 -12.62 4.84 -12.05
C GLU A 96 -13.89 4.66 -11.20
N TYR A 97 -14.28 3.42 -10.91
CA TYR A 97 -15.40 3.17 -10.00
C TYR A 97 -15.12 3.75 -8.60
N VAL A 98 -13.95 3.49 -8.04
CA VAL A 98 -13.57 3.98 -6.70
C VAL A 98 -13.51 5.51 -6.68
N LYS A 99 -12.96 6.16 -7.72
CA LYS A 99 -12.93 7.64 -7.83
C LYS A 99 -14.32 8.28 -7.75
N HIS A 100 -15.33 7.66 -8.35
CA HIS A 100 -16.71 8.16 -8.35
C HIS A 100 -17.54 7.74 -7.13
N ASN A 101 -17.00 6.87 -6.25
CA ASN A 101 -17.71 6.31 -5.11
C ASN A 101 -16.84 6.30 -3.85
N GLN A 102 -15.96 7.30 -3.69
CA GLN A 102 -14.93 7.33 -2.64
C GLN A 102 -15.51 7.18 -1.24
N GLU A 103 -16.69 7.74 -0.98
CA GLU A 103 -17.40 7.66 0.29
C GLU A 103 -17.82 6.23 0.67
N LYS A 104 -17.81 5.26 -0.25
CA LYS A 104 -18.04 3.84 0.06
C LYS A 104 -16.80 3.17 0.63
N PHE A 105 -15.62 3.68 0.28
CA PHE A 105 -14.32 3.04 0.55
C PHE A 105 -13.54 3.77 1.64
N PHE A 106 -13.67 5.10 1.69
CA PHE A 106 -12.86 5.96 2.55
C PHE A 106 -13.72 6.72 3.56
N ASP A 107 -13.18 6.92 4.77
CA ASP A 107 -13.78 7.73 5.83
C ASP A 107 -13.60 9.24 5.58
N GLU A 108 -14.03 10.10 6.53
CA GLU A 108 -13.86 11.55 6.40
C GLU A 108 -12.41 12.04 6.36
N ASN A 109 -11.45 11.22 6.83
CA ASN A 109 -10.02 11.52 6.77
C ASN A 109 -9.40 11.02 5.45
N GLY A 110 -10.17 10.30 4.62
CA GLY A 110 -9.69 9.64 3.42
C GLY A 110 -8.98 8.31 3.70
N ASP A 111 -9.07 7.77 4.91
CA ASP A 111 -8.54 6.47 5.32
C ASP A 111 -9.49 5.34 4.90
N TRP A 112 -8.95 4.14 4.67
CA TRP A 112 -9.77 2.95 4.39
C TRP A 112 -10.77 2.71 5.53
N LYS A 113 -12.04 2.49 5.18
CA LYS A 113 -13.04 2.00 6.14
C LYS A 113 -12.72 0.57 6.55
N ASP A 114 -12.94 0.21 7.81
CA ASP A 114 -12.60 -1.12 8.35
C ASP A 114 -13.16 -2.27 7.51
N ASN A 115 -14.42 -2.16 7.07
CA ASN A 115 -15.10 -3.17 6.25
C ASN A 115 -14.61 -3.27 4.79
N THR A 116 -13.63 -2.44 4.42
CA THR A 116 -13.00 -2.43 3.08
C THR A 116 -11.53 -2.84 3.11
N THR A 117 -11.05 -3.28 4.28
CA THR A 117 -9.72 -3.88 4.46
C THR A 117 -9.82 -5.41 4.57
N VAL A 118 -8.70 -6.14 4.42
CA VAL A 118 -8.69 -7.60 4.60
C VAL A 118 -8.36 -8.02 6.04
N GLY A 119 -8.34 -7.06 6.99
CA GLY A 119 -8.08 -7.31 8.41
C GLY A 119 -6.61 -7.62 8.74
N ILE A 120 -5.68 -7.42 7.81
CA ILE A 120 -4.23 -7.60 8.03
C ILE A 120 -3.55 -6.25 7.83
N ASN A 121 -3.58 -5.41 8.86
CA ASN A 121 -2.98 -4.09 8.81
C ASN A 121 -1.53 -4.18 9.29
N VAL A 122 -0.56 -3.76 8.47
CA VAL A 122 0.86 -3.78 8.84
C VAL A 122 1.08 -2.98 10.12
N LYS A 123 0.35 -1.88 10.32
CA LYS A 123 0.35 -1.11 11.59
C LYS A 123 -0.05 -1.94 12.83
N ASP A 124 -0.85 -3.00 12.69
CA ASP A 124 -1.29 -3.83 13.81
C ASP A 124 -0.16 -4.73 14.33
N PHE A 125 0.85 -5.00 13.50
CA PHE A 125 2.03 -5.81 13.87
C PHE A 125 3.23 -4.97 14.34
N LEU A 126 3.14 -3.64 14.22
CA LEU A 126 4.27 -2.71 14.40
C LEU A 126 4.11 -1.74 15.58
N ASN A 127 3.05 -1.92 16.38
CA ASN A 127 2.81 -1.23 17.65
C ASN A 127 3.43 -1.98 18.82
#